data_AF-A0A3A5VGR6-F1
#
_entry.id   AF-A0A3A5VGR6-F1
#
_cell.length_a   1.000
_cell.length_b   1.000
_cell.length_c   1.000
_cell.angle_alpha   90.00
_cell.angle_beta   90.00
_cell.angle_gamma   90.00
#
_symmetry.space_group_name_H-M   'P 1'
#
loop_
_entity.id
_entity.type
_entity.pdbx_description
1 polymer ?
#
loop_
_entity_poly.entity_id
_entity_poly.type
_entity_poly.pdbx_seq_one_letter_code
_entity_poly.pdbx_strand_id
1 'polypeptide(L)'
;MKGGIGTLVGGAIVVFVIANVQLGMVAPLAVEGADDHKLDVMMMADPSCGFETVENDLETMGASYCLGEAGQWSGADILMLLEGLVIVLAGRLELPQNKAWANRVRSIGKVVGWVFIGLALLDRLSLLPSSANSQSLADFFPIETQAWLVQLAFAAVGVFLIRGPKYWEAEAVAQTRDKLARKTEKAEDFKSSFYNKERHSDKELARVNRSRFLQQDKGLSMKKRRKQLLVMATCPYCQGGGCKRCNDFGVF
;
A
#
# COMPACT_ATOMS: atom_id res chain seq x y z
N MET A 1 -9.26 -2.05 -21.23
CA MET A 1 -7.79 -2.17 -21.41
C MET A 1 -7.10 -1.08 -20.60
N LYS A 2 -6.82 -1.31 -19.31
CA LYS A 2 -6.09 -0.35 -18.46
C LYS A 2 -5.21 -1.18 -17.52
N GLY A 3 -3.89 -1.11 -17.67
CA GLY A 3 -2.91 -1.79 -16.80
C GLY A 3 -1.76 -2.53 -17.50
N GLY A 4 -1.93 -3.02 -18.73
CA GLY A 4 -0.95 -3.94 -19.33
C GLY A 4 0.37 -3.32 -19.82
N ILE A 5 0.30 -2.13 -20.45
CA ILE A 5 1.46 -1.55 -21.15
C ILE A 5 2.52 -1.04 -20.18
N GLY A 6 2.10 -0.34 -19.11
CA GLY A 6 3.04 0.14 -18.08
C GLY A 6 3.76 -1.01 -17.38
N THR A 7 3.04 -2.07 -17.01
CA THR A 7 3.66 -3.25 -16.38
C THR A 7 4.62 -3.98 -17.32
N LEU A 8 4.32 -4.02 -18.63
CA LEU A 8 5.24 -4.57 -19.63
C LEU A 8 6.52 -3.73 -19.75
N VAL A 9 6.39 -2.41 -19.86
CA VAL A 9 7.54 -1.50 -19.98
C VAL A 9 8.39 -1.53 -18.71
N GLY A 10 7.79 -1.39 -17.53
CA GLY A 10 8.52 -1.46 -16.26
C GLY A 10 9.15 -2.85 -16.03
N GLY A 11 8.46 -3.92 -16.43
CA GLY A 11 9.00 -5.28 -16.36
C GLY A 11 10.20 -5.46 -17.28
N ALA A 12 10.15 -4.92 -18.50
CA ALA A 12 11.27 -4.94 -19.44
C ALA A 12 12.48 -4.19 -18.89
N ILE A 13 12.29 -3.03 -18.24
CA ILE A 13 13.37 -2.27 -17.59
C ILE A 13 14.02 -3.11 -16.49
N VAL A 14 13.24 -3.75 -15.61
CA VAL A 14 13.79 -4.59 -14.53
C VAL A 14 14.58 -5.77 -15.11
N VAL A 15 14.05 -6.45 -16.13
CA VAL A 15 14.73 -7.57 -16.79
C VAL A 15 16.03 -7.09 -17.46
N PHE A 16 16.00 -5.94 -18.12
CA PHE A 16 17.17 -5.33 -18.75
C PHE A 16 18.27 -5.05 -17.73
N VAL A 17 17.96 -4.40 -16.61
CA VAL A 17 18.96 -4.09 -15.58
C VAL A 17 19.58 -5.36 -15.00
N ILE A 18 18.77 -6.38 -14.70
CA ILE A 18 19.28 -7.65 -14.17
C ILE A 18 20.17 -8.35 -15.21
N ALA A 19 19.74 -8.40 -16.48
CA ALA A 19 20.52 -9.02 -17.55
C ALA A 19 21.83 -8.28 -17.84
N ASN A 20 21.83 -6.95 -17.78
CA ASN A 20 23.00 -6.12 -17.99
C ASN A 20 23.99 -6.22 -16.82
N VAL A 21 23.51 -6.00 -15.59
CA VAL A 21 24.38 -5.87 -14.41
C VAL A 21 24.79 -7.22 -13.86
N GLN A 22 23.86 -8.16 -13.66
CA GLN A 22 24.15 -9.42 -12.97
C GLN A 22 24.76 -10.47 -13.88
N LEU A 23 24.39 -10.45 -15.17
CA LEU A 23 24.78 -11.47 -16.14
C LEU A 23 25.75 -10.93 -17.20
N GLY A 24 25.98 -9.61 -17.28
CA GLY A 24 26.88 -9.03 -18.29
C GLY A 24 26.45 -9.30 -19.74
N MET A 25 25.21 -9.74 -20.00
CA MET A 25 24.82 -10.26 -21.31
C MET A 25 24.51 -9.17 -22.34
N VAL A 26 24.39 -7.92 -21.91
CA VAL A 26 23.92 -6.83 -22.77
C VAL A 26 25.08 -6.15 -23.50
N ALA A 27 26.24 -5.99 -22.87
CA ALA A 27 27.43 -5.42 -23.52
C ALA A 27 27.92 -6.24 -24.74
N PRO A 28 28.06 -7.58 -24.68
CA PRO A 28 28.53 -8.37 -25.82
C PRO A 28 27.51 -8.46 -26.98
N LEU A 29 26.26 -8.05 -26.76
CA LEU A 29 25.26 -7.93 -27.84
C LEU A 29 25.41 -6.64 -28.64
N ALA A 30 26.13 -5.65 -28.12
CA ALA A 30 26.27 -4.32 -28.71
C ALA A 30 27.70 -3.96 -29.11
N VAL A 31 28.71 -4.55 -28.45
CA VAL A 31 30.14 -4.30 -28.69
C VAL A 31 30.89 -5.63 -28.75
N GLU A 32 31.65 -5.86 -29.81
CA GLU A 32 32.49 -7.06 -29.92
C GLU A 32 33.66 -6.99 -28.92
N GLY A 33 33.93 -8.10 -28.22
CA GLY A 33 35.01 -8.18 -27.23
C GLY A 33 34.67 -7.75 -25.80
N ALA A 34 33.45 -7.25 -25.54
CA ALA A 34 32.98 -6.84 -24.22
C ALA A 34 32.43 -8.01 -23.37
N ASP A 35 33.05 -9.19 -23.46
CA ASP A 35 32.66 -10.37 -22.68
C ASP A 35 32.87 -10.11 -21.17
N ASP A 36 31.89 -10.54 -20.34
CA ASP A 36 31.86 -10.31 -18.89
C ASP A 36 31.84 -8.83 -18.42
N HIS A 37 31.64 -7.89 -19.34
CA HIS A 37 31.43 -6.48 -19.03
C HIS A 37 29.95 -6.10 -19.01
N LYS A 38 29.59 -5.14 -18.17
CA LYS A 38 28.26 -4.51 -18.21
C LYS A 38 28.34 -3.17 -18.94
N LEU A 39 27.24 -2.79 -19.56
CA LEU A 39 27.09 -1.48 -20.16
C LEU A 39 26.77 -0.46 -19.05
N ASP A 40 27.61 0.56 -18.84
CA ASP A 40 27.26 1.64 -17.91
C ASP A 40 26.37 2.65 -18.64
N VAL A 41 25.06 2.59 -18.35
CA VAL A 41 24.06 3.41 -19.04
C VAL A 41 24.27 4.90 -18.81
N MET A 42 24.90 5.30 -17.70
CA MET A 42 25.20 6.71 -17.45
C MET A 42 26.36 7.18 -18.31
N MET A 43 27.40 6.35 -18.47
CA MET A 43 28.55 6.71 -19.30
C MET A 43 28.19 6.68 -20.79
N MET A 44 27.29 5.81 -21.20
CA MET A 44 26.71 5.80 -22.55
C MET A 44 25.94 7.08 -22.91
N ALA A 45 25.54 7.90 -21.94
CA ALA A 45 24.94 9.21 -22.18
C ALA A 45 26.00 10.30 -22.47
N ASP A 46 27.26 10.03 -22.18
CA ASP A 46 28.38 10.91 -22.52
C ASP A 46 28.73 10.76 -24.01
N PRO A 47 28.79 11.85 -24.79
CA PRO A 47 29.16 11.77 -26.21
C PRO A 47 30.57 11.23 -26.46
N SER A 48 31.43 11.13 -25.44
CA SER A 48 32.76 10.51 -25.54
C SER A 48 32.73 8.97 -25.47
N CYS A 49 31.64 8.37 -24.99
CA CYS A 49 31.45 6.93 -24.86
C CYS A 49 30.53 6.36 -25.95
N GLY A 50 30.91 6.55 -27.21
CA GLY A 50 30.24 5.92 -28.35
C GLY A 50 30.66 4.46 -28.52
N PHE A 51 29.81 3.62 -29.10
CA PHE A 51 30.14 2.20 -29.31
C PHE A 51 31.44 1.99 -30.10
N GLU A 52 31.69 2.81 -31.12
CA GLU A 52 32.91 2.76 -31.93
C GLU A 52 34.17 3.14 -31.13
N THR A 53 34.06 4.06 -30.15
CA THR A 53 35.21 4.43 -29.30
C THR A 53 35.49 3.36 -28.28
N VAL A 54 34.45 2.74 -27.72
CA VAL A 54 34.56 1.62 -26.80
C VAL A 54 35.22 0.42 -27.48
N GLU A 55 34.80 0.05 -28.68
CA GLU A 55 35.39 -1.07 -29.42
C GLU A 55 36.88 -0.84 -29.70
N ASN A 56 37.26 0.37 -30.14
CA ASN A 56 38.66 0.73 -30.36
C ASN A 56 39.49 0.74 -29.05
N ASP A 57 38.90 1.16 -27.93
CA ASP A 57 39.57 1.12 -26.62
C ASP A 57 39.76 -0.33 -26.13
N LEU A 58 38.82 -1.24 -26.39
CA LEU A 58 38.99 -2.66 -26.09
C LEU A 58 40.06 -3.30 -26.98
N GLU A 59 40.12 -2.98 -28.27
CA GLU A 59 41.14 -3.52 -29.17
C GLU A 59 42.56 -3.03 -28.83
N THR A 60 42.69 -1.77 -28.42
CA THR A 60 44.01 -1.14 -28.18
C THR A 60 44.52 -1.30 -26.76
N MET A 61 43.64 -1.21 -25.76
CA MET A 61 44.00 -1.19 -24.34
C MET A 61 43.47 -2.39 -23.55
N GLY A 62 42.57 -3.19 -24.13
CA GLY A 62 41.97 -4.37 -23.48
C GLY A 62 40.97 -4.03 -22.38
N ALA A 63 40.65 -2.75 -22.16
CA ALA A 63 39.67 -2.27 -21.21
C ALA A 63 39.20 -0.87 -21.61
N SER A 64 37.92 -0.58 -21.36
CA SER A 64 37.34 0.74 -21.62
C SER A 64 36.75 1.34 -20.35
N TYR A 65 36.96 2.64 -20.14
CA TYR A 65 36.39 3.38 -19.00
C TYR A 65 34.85 3.48 -19.06
N CYS A 66 34.26 3.32 -20.24
CA CYS A 66 32.81 3.42 -20.46
C CYS A 66 32.04 2.13 -20.11
N LEU A 67 32.75 1.04 -19.80
CA LEU A 67 32.16 -0.24 -19.38
C LEU A 67 32.41 -0.48 -17.88
N GLY A 68 31.46 -1.15 -17.24
CA GLY A 68 31.62 -1.63 -15.88
C GLY A 68 31.90 -3.14 -15.83
N GLU A 69 32.32 -3.64 -14.67
CA GLU A 69 32.41 -5.08 -14.43
C GLU A 69 31.03 -5.69 -14.17
N ALA A 70 30.78 -6.89 -14.70
CA ALA A 70 29.58 -7.64 -14.37
C ALA A 70 29.53 -7.97 -12.86
N GLY A 71 28.34 -7.84 -12.26
CA GLY A 71 28.10 -8.02 -10.83
C GLY A 71 28.30 -6.77 -9.98
N GLN A 72 28.96 -5.72 -10.50
CA GLN A 72 29.09 -4.45 -9.80
C GLN A 72 27.86 -3.58 -10.06
N TRP A 73 27.15 -3.19 -9.00
CA TRP A 73 25.99 -2.30 -9.12
C TRP A 73 26.43 -0.83 -9.09
N SER A 74 26.05 -0.06 -10.13
CA SER A 74 26.20 1.40 -10.15
C SER A 74 24.96 2.09 -9.59
N GLY A 75 25.09 3.35 -9.17
CA GLY A 75 23.96 4.16 -8.71
C GLY A 75 22.86 4.30 -9.78
N ALA A 76 23.26 4.44 -11.05
CA ALA A 76 22.34 4.51 -12.19
C ALA A 76 21.54 3.22 -12.37
N ASP A 77 22.18 2.05 -12.18
CA ASP A 77 21.52 0.74 -12.27
C ASP A 77 20.44 0.59 -11.18
N ILE A 78 20.74 1.03 -9.95
CA ILE A 78 19.81 0.99 -8.82
C ILE A 78 18.61 1.92 -9.07
N LEU A 79 18.86 3.13 -9.57
CA LEU A 79 17.80 4.08 -9.91
C LEU A 79 16.90 3.53 -11.01
N MET A 80 17.47 3.01 -12.10
CA MET A 80 16.71 2.43 -13.20
C MET A 80 15.90 1.20 -12.78
N LEU A 81 16.45 0.33 -11.93
CA LEU A 81 15.72 -0.80 -11.35
C LEU A 81 14.56 -0.33 -10.48
N LEU A 82 14.78 0.71 -9.66
CA LEU A 82 13.75 1.28 -8.80
C LEU A 82 12.63 1.94 -9.61
N GLU A 83 12.95 2.66 -10.68
CA GLU A 83 11.98 3.23 -11.62
C GLU A 83 11.16 2.15 -12.30
N GLY A 84 11.82 1.10 -12.83
CA GLY A 84 11.15 -0.05 -13.43
C GLY A 84 10.18 -0.73 -12.44
N LEU A 85 10.60 -0.92 -11.20
CA LEU A 85 9.75 -1.44 -10.12
C LEU A 85 8.58 -0.52 -9.81
N VAL A 86 8.80 0.79 -9.70
CA VAL A 86 7.72 1.77 -9.46
C VAL A 86 6.69 1.73 -10.58
N ILE A 87 7.10 1.62 -11.84
CA ILE A 87 6.19 1.54 -12.99
C ILE A 87 5.39 0.23 -12.96
N VAL A 88 6.05 -0.91 -12.68
CA VAL A 88 5.38 -2.22 -12.51
C VAL A 88 4.35 -2.14 -11.38
N LEU A 89 4.75 -1.57 -10.25
CA LEU A 89 3.93 -1.42 -9.07
C LEU A 89 2.77 -0.44 -9.33
N ALA A 90 2.99 0.70 -9.97
CA ALA A 90 1.94 1.66 -10.30
C ALA A 90 0.91 1.10 -11.30
N GLY A 91 1.34 0.25 -12.24
CA GLY A 91 0.44 -0.42 -13.19
C GLY A 91 -0.41 -1.53 -12.57
N ARG A 92 0.05 -2.16 -11.48
CA ARG A 92 -0.64 -3.26 -10.79
C ARG A 92 -1.32 -2.90 -9.47
N LEU A 93 -0.85 -1.86 -8.80
CA LEU A 93 -1.41 -1.35 -7.55
C LEU A 93 -2.47 -0.31 -7.89
N GLU A 94 -3.68 -0.79 -8.16
CA GLU A 94 -4.82 -0.01 -7.70
C GLU A 94 -4.61 0.21 -6.20
N LEU A 95 -4.53 1.48 -5.78
CA LEU A 95 -4.42 1.82 -4.37
C LEU A 95 -5.49 1.01 -3.60
N PRO A 96 -5.08 0.27 -2.57
CA PRO A 96 -5.92 -0.72 -1.92
C PRO A 96 -7.21 -0.12 -1.39
N GLN A 97 -8.32 -0.42 -2.05
CA GLN A 97 -9.64 -0.05 -1.53
C GLN A 97 -10.03 -0.91 -0.31
N ASN A 98 -9.33 -2.02 -0.06
CA ASN A 98 -9.56 -2.88 1.09
C ASN A 98 -8.91 -2.30 2.36
N LYS A 99 -9.76 -1.97 3.34
CA LYS A 99 -9.40 -1.42 4.66
C LYS A 99 -8.30 -2.21 5.38
N ALA A 100 -8.30 -3.54 5.26
CA ALA A 100 -7.30 -4.39 5.91
C ALA A 100 -5.91 -4.27 5.27
N TRP A 101 -5.85 -4.22 3.94
CA TRP A 101 -4.59 -4.08 3.20
C TRP A 101 -4.05 -2.65 3.32
N ALA A 102 -4.91 -1.63 3.25
CA ALA A 102 -4.55 -0.24 3.49
C ALA A 102 -3.93 -0.02 4.87
N ASN A 103 -4.48 -0.68 5.91
CA ASN A 103 -3.90 -0.63 7.25
C ASN A 103 -2.51 -1.31 7.33
N ARG A 104 -2.32 -2.44 6.63
CA ARG A 104 -1.02 -3.12 6.58
C ARG A 104 0.03 -2.29 5.87
N VAL A 105 -0.28 -1.73 4.71
CA VAL A 105 0.64 -0.86 3.98
C VAL A 105 0.94 0.42 4.75
N ARG A 106 -0.04 0.99 5.48
CA ARG A 106 0.23 2.09 6.40
C ARG A 106 1.17 1.69 7.53
N SER A 107 1.04 0.48 8.07
CA SER A 107 1.94 -0.01 9.12
C SER A 107 3.37 -0.18 8.60
N ILE A 108 3.52 -0.74 7.40
CA ILE A 108 4.82 -0.89 6.73
C ILE A 108 5.42 0.49 6.44
N GLY A 109 4.64 1.41 5.87
CA GLY A 109 5.09 2.79 5.61
C GLY A 109 5.58 3.51 6.86
N LYS A 110 4.91 3.32 8.01
CA LYS A 110 5.40 3.86 9.30
C LYS A 110 6.73 3.27 9.72
N VAL A 111 6.90 1.94 9.61
CA VAL A 111 8.15 1.26 9.97
C VAL A 111 9.29 1.77 9.09
N VAL A 112 9.07 1.79 7.77
CA VAL A 112 10.01 2.30 6.78
C VAL A 112 10.33 3.78 7.06
N GLY A 113 9.33 4.60 7.37
CA GLY A 113 9.54 6.00 7.73
C GLY A 113 10.40 6.20 8.97
N TRP A 114 10.22 5.38 10.01
CA TRP A 114 11.10 5.39 11.19
C TRP A 114 12.53 4.95 10.86
N VAL A 115 12.69 3.97 9.97
CA VAL A 115 14.03 3.56 9.49
C VAL A 115 14.71 4.72 8.77
N PHE A 116 14.02 5.43 7.88
CA PHE A 116 14.57 6.60 7.19
C PHE A 116 15.01 7.72 8.15
N ILE A 117 14.22 8.01 9.19
CA ILE A 117 14.59 8.97 10.22
C ILE A 117 15.78 8.46 11.04
N GLY A 118 15.80 7.18 11.39
CA GLY A 118 16.90 6.54 12.11
C GLY A 118 18.21 6.60 11.32
N LEU A 119 18.16 6.32 10.02
CA LEU A 119 19.30 6.44 9.10
C LEU A 119 19.81 7.88 9.05
N ALA A 120 18.91 8.87 8.91
CA ALA A 120 19.32 10.28 8.91
C ALA A 120 19.98 10.72 10.23
N LEU A 121 19.53 10.19 11.37
CA LEU A 121 20.14 10.45 12.69
C LEU A 121 21.50 9.74 12.84
N LEU A 122 21.59 8.48 12.43
CA LEU A 122 22.85 7.71 12.46
C LEU A 122 23.90 8.32 11.55
N ASP A 123 23.48 8.84 10.41
CA ASP A 123 24.32 9.56 9.46
C ASP A 123 24.88 10.84 10.09
N ARG A 124 24.05 11.59 10.84
CA ARG A 124 24.50 12.78 11.57
C ARG A 124 25.48 12.47 12.69
N LEU A 125 25.38 11.28 13.28
CA LEU A 125 26.28 10.78 14.32
C LEU A 125 27.54 10.11 13.74
N SER A 126 27.71 10.10 12.41
CA SER A 126 28.81 9.44 11.69
C SER A 126 28.96 7.96 12.04
N LEU A 127 27.85 7.30 12.40
CA LEU A 127 27.81 5.88 12.78
C LEU A 127 27.54 4.95 11.59
N LEU A 128 27.31 5.52 10.40
CA LEU A 128 27.13 4.75 9.17
C LEU A 128 28.49 4.44 8.52
N PRO A 129 28.63 3.26 7.89
CA PRO A 129 29.81 2.95 7.10
C PRO A 129 29.98 3.96 5.97
N SER A 130 31.23 4.22 5.56
CA SER A 130 31.59 5.26 4.59
C SER A 130 30.88 5.16 3.24
N SER A 131 30.39 3.98 2.86
CA SER A 131 29.63 3.73 1.63
C SER A 131 28.15 4.14 1.70
N ALA A 132 27.60 4.35 2.90
CA ALA A 132 26.19 4.64 3.13
C ALA A 132 25.95 6.03 3.75
N ASN A 133 26.99 6.87 3.79
CA ASN A 133 26.92 8.21 4.37
C ASN A 133 26.30 9.19 3.36
N SER A 134 25.65 10.25 3.84
CA SER A 134 25.16 11.34 2.99
C SER A 134 26.22 12.01 2.12
N GLN A 135 27.50 11.97 2.50
CA GLN A 135 28.60 12.45 1.66
C GLN A 135 28.75 11.60 0.39
N SER A 136 28.89 10.28 0.55
CA SER A 136 28.97 9.37 -0.60
C SER A 136 27.69 9.40 -1.43
N LEU A 137 26.52 9.58 -0.82
CA LEU A 137 25.25 9.72 -1.55
C LEU A 137 25.13 11.03 -2.32
N ALA A 138 25.72 12.12 -1.84
CA ALA A 138 25.71 13.40 -2.52
C ALA A 138 26.58 13.37 -3.78
N ASP A 139 27.69 12.64 -3.75
CA ASP A 139 28.58 12.43 -4.90
C ASP A 139 27.92 11.64 -6.05
N PHE A 140 26.81 10.94 -5.78
CA PHE A 140 26.04 10.23 -6.81
C PHE A 140 25.07 11.13 -7.59
N PHE A 141 24.77 12.34 -7.11
CA PHE A 141 23.89 13.25 -7.86
C PHE A 141 24.69 13.99 -8.94
N PRO A 142 24.16 14.12 -10.17
CA PRO A 142 24.83 14.82 -11.28
C PRO A 142 24.91 16.35 -11.10
N ILE A 143 24.55 16.85 -9.92
CA ILE A 143 24.56 18.25 -9.52
C ILE A 143 25.37 18.29 -8.22
N GLU A 144 26.21 19.31 -8.02
CA GLU A 144 26.91 19.52 -6.75
C GLU A 144 25.88 19.65 -5.61
N THR A 145 25.63 18.53 -4.92
CA THR A 145 24.68 18.46 -3.83
C THR A 145 25.44 18.44 -2.52
N GLN A 146 24.93 19.16 -1.54
CA GLN A 146 25.53 19.21 -0.22
C GLN A 146 24.97 18.05 0.62
N ALA A 147 25.82 17.33 1.34
CA ALA A 147 25.44 16.15 2.13
C ALA A 147 24.25 16.39 3.09
N TRP A 148 24.11 17.59 3.66
CA TRP A 148 22.97 17.91 4.55
C TRP A 148 21.62 17.94 3.83
N LEU A 149 21.59 18.22 2.52
CA LEU A 149 20.37 18.18 1.72
C LEU A 149 19.88 16.75 1.55
N VAL A 150 20.79 15.81 1.34
CA VAL A 150 20.50 14.37 1.29
C VAL A 150 19.94 13.93 2.65
N GLN A 151 20.58 14.32 3.76
CA GLN A 151 20.08 14.03 5.11
C GLN A 151 18.65 14.54 5.34
N LEU A 152 18.37 15.79 4.94
CA LEU A 152 17.03 16.37 5.07
C LEU A 152 16.02 15.70 4.16
N ALA A 153 16.40 15.27 2.95
CA ALA A 153 15.52 14.54 2.06
C ALA A 153 15.09 13.19 2.68
N PHE A 154 16.04 12.43 3.23
CA PHE A 154 15.76 11.18 3.94
C PHE A 154 14.83 11.40 5.13
N ALA A 155 15.09 12.43 5.95
CA ALA A 155 14.22 12.78 7.07
C ALA A 155 12.81 13.22 6.62
N ALA A 156 12.72 14.05 5.58
CA ALA A 156 11.44 14.54 5.05
C ALA A 156 10.59 13.41 4.46
N VAL A 157 11.20 12.50 3.70
CA VAL A 157 10.55 11.29 3.18
C VAL A 157 10.07 10.40 4.33
N GLY A 158 10.91 10.21 5.35
CA GLY A 158 10.54 9.44 6.54
C GLY A 158 9.32 10.02 7.27
N VAL A 159 9.29 11.33 7.50
CA VAL A 159 8.15 12.02 8.12
C VAL A 159 6.89 11.93 7.25
N PHE A 160 7.02 12.08 5.94
CA PHE A 160 5.91 11.95 5.00
C PHE A 160 5.28 10.56 5.06
N LEU A 161 6.11 9.51 5.09
CA LEU A 161 5.66 8.11 5.20
C LEU A 161 4.95 7.83 6.53
N ILE A 162 5.43 8.40 7.64
CA ILE A 162 4.78 8.25 8.97
C ILE A 162 3.42 8.95 9.01
N ARG A 163 3.33 10.17 8.45
CA ARG A 163 2.09 10.94 8.39
C ARG A 163 1.03 10.18 7.58
N GLY A 164 1.47 9.53 6.51
CA GLY A 164 0.63 8.76 5.60
C GLY A 164 -0.31 9.64 4.77
N PRO A 165 -0.99 9.07 3.77
CA PRO A 165 -1.81 9.86 2.87
C PRO A 165 -3.08 10.35 3.58
N LYS A 166 -3.46 11.60 3.32
CA LYS A 166 -4.57 12.30 3.96
C LYS A 166 -5.88 11.97 3.23
N TYR A 167 -6.40 10.75 3.35
CA TYR A 167 -7.63 10.31 2.66
C TYR A 167 -8.91 10.77 3.37
N TRP A 168 -9.24 12.06 3.30
CA TRP A 168 -10.46 12.61 3.93
C TRP A 168 -11.75 12.00 3.39
N GLU A 169 -11.78 11.62 2.11
CA GLU A 169 -13.00 11.13 1.46
C GLU A 169 -13.20 9.61 1.64
N ALA A 170 -12.13 8.81 1.56
CA ALA A 170 -12.23 7.36 1.71
C ALA A 170 -12.52 6.94 3.17
N GLU A 171 -11.97 7.65 4.16
CA GLU A 171 -12.29 7.39 5.57
C GLU A 171 -13.72 7.81 5.94
N ALA A 172 -14.21 8.96 5.43
CA ALA A 172 -15.58 9.40 5.68
C ALA A 172 -16.61 8.43 5.06
N VAL A 173 -16.35 7.95 3.84
CA VAL A 173 -17.21 6.96 3.16
C VAL A 173 -17.13 5.59 3.85
N ALA A 174 -15.95 5.14 4.27
CA ALA A 174 -15.80 3.88 5.00
C ALA A 174 -16.49 3.93 6.37
N GLN A 175 -16.33 5.04 7.11
CA GLN A 175 -16.94 5.20 8.43
C GLN A 175 -18.47 5.31 8.35
N THR A 176 -19.01 5.95 7.30
CA THR A 176 -20.46 6.01 7.06
C THR A 176 -21.02 4.64 6.65
N ARG A 177 -20.33 3.89 5.77
CA ARG A 177 -20.71 2.51 5.43
C ARG A 177 -20.69 1.57 6.64
N ASP A 178 -19.65 1.61 7.47
CA ASP A 178 -19.56 0.79 8.69
C ASP A 178 -20.70 1.12 9.68
N LYS A 179 -21.04 2.40 9.83
CA LYS A 179 -22.18 2.83 10.67
C LYS A 179 -23.51 2.34 10.09
N LEU A 180 -23.68 2.34 8.77
CA LEU A 180 -24.89 1.81 8.13
C LEU A 180 -25.00 0.30 8.30
N ALA A 181 -23.90 -0.43 8.07
CA ALA A 181 -23.85 -1.90 8.18
C ALA A 181 -24.20 -2.37 9.60
N ARG A 182 -23.67 -1.71 10.63
CA ARG A 182 -24.02 -2.00 12.03
C ARG A 182 -25.48 -1.70 12.37
N LYS A 183 -26.11 -0.73 11.69
CA LYS A 183 -27.53 -0.44 11.86
C LYS A 183 -28.41 -1.46 11.15
N THR A 184 -28.01 -1.93 9.97
CA THR A 184 -28.74 -2.97 9.23
C THR A 184 -28.68 -4.31 9.97
N GLU A 185 -27.52 -4.71 10.49
CA GLU A 185 -27.34 -5.94 11.27
C GLU A 185 -28.24 -5.98 12.51
N LYS A 186 -28.23 -4.91 13.32
CA LYS A 186 -29.13 -4.80 14.49
C LYS A 186 -30.61 -4.84 14.12
N ALA A 187 -30.96 -4.25 12.96
CA ALA A 187 -32.34 -4.25 12.49
C ALA A 187 -32.76 -5.64 12.01
N GLU A 188 -31.83 -6.42 11.45
CA GLU A 188 -32.02 -7.79 10.99
C GLU A 188 -32.14 -8.77 12.15
N ASP A 189 -31.27 -8.70 13.16
CA ASP A 189 -31.38 -9.47 14.42
C ASP A 189 -32.73 -9.22 15.13
N PHE A 190 -33.19 -7.97 15.13
CA PHE A 190 -34.51 -7.64 15.67
C PHE A 190 -35.63 -8.19 14.77
N LYS A 191 -35.47 -8.24 13.45
CA LYS A 191 -36.50 -8.83 12.58
C LYS A 191 -36.59 -10.33 12.78
N SER A 192 -35.45 -11.03 12.80
CA SER A 192 -35.39 -12.49 12.90
C SER A 192 -35.90 -13.00 14.26
N SER A 193 -35.76 -12.22 15.33
CA SER A 193 -36.29 -12.57 16.65
C SER A 193 -37.82 -12.51 16.78
N PHE A 194 -38.50 -11.64 16.04
CA PHE A 194 -39.97 -11.54 16.05
C PHE A 194 -40.65 -12.23 14.88
N TYR A 195 -39.99 -12.28 13.72
CA TYR A 195 -40.53 -12.81 12.49
C TYR A 195 -39.59 -13.89 11.93
N ASN A 196 -39.74 -15.11 12.45
CA ASN A 196 -38.98 -16.27 11.99
C ASN A 196 -39.82 -17.10 11.00
N LYS A 197 -39.17 -17.67 9.96
CA LYS A 197 -39.79 -18.55 8.95
C LYS A 197 -40.44 -19.80 9.54
N GLU A 198 -39.96 -20.24 10.70
CA GLU A 198 -40.54 -21.39 11.41
C GLU A 198 -41.92 -21.11 12.00
N ARG A 199 -42.25 -19.84 12.29
CA ARG A 199 -43.50 -19.46 12.96
C ARG A 199 -44.46 -18.64 12.09
N HIS A 200 -44.00 -18.14 10.95
CA HIS A 200 -44.80 -17.28 10.07
C HIS A 200 -44.74 -17.74 8.62
N SER A 201 -45.88 -17.64 7.93
CA SER A 201 -45.97 -17.99 6.52
C SER A 201 -45.19 -17.00 5.65
N ASP A 202 -44.67 -17.46 4.50
CA ASP A 202 -43.91 -16.59 3.58
C ASP A 202 -44.71 -15.36 3.12
N LYS A 203 -46.05 -15.47 3.02
CA LYS A 203 -46.93 -14.33 2.69
C LYS A 203 -46.97 -13.27 3.80
N GLU A 204 -46.95 -13.68 5.07
CA GLU A 204 -46.93 -12.76 6.21
C GLU A 204 -45.57 -12.07 6.35
N LEU A 205 -44.48 -12.83 6.22
CA LEU A 205 -43.11 -12.29 6.18
C LEU A 205 -42.93 -11.28 5.04
N ALA A 206 -43.47 -11.57 3.86
CA ALA A 206 -43.43 -10.66 2.72
C ALA A 206 -44.27 -9.38 2.93
N ARG A 207 -45.34 -9.45 3.73
CA ARG A 207 -46.18 -8.29 4.10
C ARG A 207 -45.46 -7.41 5.13
N VAL A 208 -44.86 -8.01 6.16
CA VAL A 208 -44.11 -7.32 7.21
C VAL A 208 -42.88 -6.60 6.64
N ASN A 209 -42.17 -7.23 5.70
CA ASN A 209 -41.03 -6.58 5.04
C ASN A 209 -41.41 -5.39 4.15
N ARG A 210 -42.65 -5.35 3.64
CA ARG A 210 -43.14 -4.26 2.78
C ARG A 210 -43.80 -3.11 3.56
N SER A 211 -44.32 -3.35 4.76
CA SER A 211 -45.07 -2.32 5.49
C SER A 211 -44.15 -1.30 6.17
N ARG A 212 -44.28 -0.02 5.80
CA ARG A 212 -43.61 1.12 6.45
C ARG A 212 -44.09 1.38 7.89
N PHE A 213 -45.36 1.09 8.18
CA PHE A 213 -45.95 1.31 9.51
C PHE A 213 -45.34 0.40 10.60
N LEU A 214 -45.18 -0.90 10.33
CA LEU A 214 -44.52 -1.82 11.28
C LEU A 214 -43.03 -1.51 11.48
N GLN A 215 -42.41 -0.71 10.61
CA GLN A 215 -41.04 -0.22 10.79
C GLN A 215 -40.99 1.02 11.71
N GLN A 216 -42.04 1.84 11.74
CA GLN A 216 -42.15 3.01 12.63
C GLN A 216 -42.44 2.59 14.08
N ASP A 217 -43.23 1.53 14.27
CA ASP A 217 -43.63 1.07 15.61
C ASP A 217 -42.55 0.23 16.34
N LYS A 218 -41.45 -0.11 15.66
CA LYS A 218 -40.31 -0.87 16.24
C LYS A 218 -39.64 -0.19 17.45
N GLY A 219 -39.87 1.10 17.67
CA GLY A 219 -39.28 1.88 18.76
C GLY A 219 -40.26 2.32 19.85
N LEU A 220 -41.54 1.97 19.77
CA LEU A 220 -42.54 2.42 20.73
C LEU A 220 -42.59 1.47 21.94
N SER A 221 -41.84 1.81 22.99
CA SER A 221 -42.02 1.21 24.31
C SER A 221 -43.28 1.78 24.97
N MET A 222 -44.27 0.95 25.28
CA MET A 222 -45.41 1.39 26.09
C MET A 222 -45.00 1.53 27.56
N LYS A 223 -45.16 2.73 28.13
CA LYS A 223 -45.14 2.95 29.59
C LYS A 223 -46.56 2.85 30.14
N LYS A 224 -46.76 2.23 31.31
CA LYS A 224 -47.69 2.79 32.32
C LYS A 224 -47.46 2.33 33.76
N ARG A 225 -47.63 3.28 34.68
CA ARG A 225 -47.65 3.09 36.14
C ARG A 225 -48.99 2.50 36.62
N ARG A 226 -48.89 1.66 37.66
CA ARG A 226 -49.80 1.26 38.76
C ARG A 226 -51.31 1.00 38.55
N LYS A 227 -51.99 1.30 37.43
CA LYS A 227 -53.45 1.03 37.34
C LYS A 227 -54.04 0.46 36.04
N GLN A 228 -53.26 -0.07 35.09
CA GLN A 228 -53.83 -0.83 33.96
C GLN A 228 -52.81 -1.85 33.42
N LEU A 229 -53.32 -3.02 32.98
CA LEU A 229 -52.62 -4.21 32.50
C LEU A 229 -51.35 -3.90 31.69
N LEU A 230 -50.22 -4.45 32.13
CA LEU A 230 -48.94 -4.35 31.44
C LEU A 230 -48.71 -5.62 30.62
N VAL A 231 -48.85 -5.51 29.29
CA VAL A 231 -48.31 -6.50 28.36
C VAL A 231 -46.82 -6.21 28.24
N MET A 232 -45.98 -6.96 28.95
CA MET A 232 -44.53 -6.84 28.84
C MET A 232 -44.07 -7.47 27.52
N ALA A 233 -43.24 -6.75 26.77
CA ALA A 233 -42.68 -7.29 25.53
C ALA A 233 -41.51 -8.21 25.86
N THR A 234 -41.51 -9.41 25.29
CA THR A 234 -40.40 -10.36 25.40
C THR A 234 -39.13 -9.74 24.82
N CYS A 235 -38.03 -9.80 25.56
CA CYS A 235 -36.76 -9.29 25.11
C CYS A 235 -36.31 -10.05 23.85
N PRO A 236 -36.05 -9.38 22.71
CA PRO A 236 -35.74 -10.03 21.44
C PRO A 236 -34.43 -10.82 21.48
N TYR A 237 -33.52 -10.47 22.39
CA TYR A 237 -32.20 -11.08 22.50
C TYR A 237 -32.20 -12.41 23.26
N CYS A 238 -33.18 -12.62 24.14
CA CYS A 238 -33.27 -13.85 24.95
C CYS A 238 -34.62 -14.54 24.85
N GLN A 239 -35.55 -14.01 24.03
CA GLN A 239 -36.87 -14.59 23.78
C GLN A 239 -37.65 -14.96 25.07
N GLY A 240 -37.47 -14.20 26.15
CA GLY A 240 -38.09 -14.50 27.45
C GLY A 240 -37.20 -15.27 28.44
N GLY A 241 -36.04 -15.79 28.03
CA GLY A 241 -35.14 -16.57 28.87
C GLY A 241 -34.25 -15.77 29.83
N GLY A 242 -34.18 -14.45 29.68
CA GLY A 242 -33.30 -13.59 30.49
C GLY A 242 -31.91 -13.44 29.91
N CYS A 243 -31.41 -12.20 29.84
CA CYS A 243 -30.02 -11.90 29.52
C CYS A 243 -29.59 -10.56 30.11
N LYS A 244 -28.28 -10.31 30.13
CA LYS A 244 -27.70 -9.03 30.59
C LYS A 244 -28.28 -7.77 29.92
N ARG A 245 -28.89 -7.87 28.73
CA ARG A 245 -29.53 -6.73 28.05
C ARG A 245 -30.93 -6.39 28.59
N CYS A 246 -31.59 -7.32 29.27
CA CYS A 246 -32.89 -7.12 29.93
C CYS A 246 -32.80 -7.36 31.45
N ASN A 247 -31.62 -7.18 32.04
CA ASN A 247 -31.36 -7.46 33.46
C ASN A 247 -31.87 -8.84 33.91
N ASP A 248 -31.71 -9.83 33.04
CA ASP A 248 -32.11 -11.23 33.27
C ASP A 248 -33.62 -11.47 33.48
N PHE A 249 -34.47 -10.46 33.26
CA PHE A 249 -35.93 -10.60 33.41
C PHE A 249 -36.61 -11.24 32.19
N GLY A 250 -35.93 -11.33 31.05
CA GLY A 250 -36.51 -11.88 29.82
C GLY A 250 -37.51 -10.96 29.12
N VAL A 251 -37.86 -9.83 29.73
CA VAL A 251 -38.83 -8.84 29.27
C VAL A 251 -38.33 -7.42 29.54
N PHE A 252 -38.88 -6.41 28.85
CA PHE A 252 -38.62 -4.98 29.10
C PHE A 252 -39.79 -4.30 29.83
#